data_AF-A0A5R8N7S9-F1
#
_entry.id   AF-A0A5R8N7S9-F1
#
_cell.length_a   1.000
_cell.length_b   1.000
_cell.length_c   1.000
_cell.angle_alpha   90.00
_cell.angle_beta   90.00
_cell.angle_gamma   90.00
#
_symmetry.space_group_name_H-M   'P 1'
#
loop_
_entity.id
_entity.type
_entity.pdbx_description
1 polymer ?
#
loop_
_entity_poly.entity_id
_entity_poly.type
_entity_poly.pdbx_seq_one_letter_code
_entity_poly.pdbx_strand_id
1 'polypeptide(L)'
;MSAPRRPFVDPAETAKHLQWALAEDGVSADVHAGYGLALVSVWVGLVVWCDGELYWWRTGWNSERKRIIYARHSAEDPLRAARRVAFQYAELRKMHPLSGVISAVVSETKPASGNPL
;
A
#
# COMPACT_ATOMS: atom_id res chain seq x y z
N MET A 1 22.11 16.68 29.45
CA MET A 1 20.68 16.91 29.12
C MET A 1 20.28 15.94 28.03
N SER A 2 19.50 14.92 28.37
CA SER A 2 18.99 13.95 27.38
C SER A 2 17.78 14.55 26.69
N ALA A 3 17.74 14.53 25.35
CA ALA A 3 16.55 14.95 24.60
C ALA A 3 15.34 14.11 25.03
N PRO A 4 14.12 14.68 25.08
CA PRO A 4 12.93 13.90 25.41
C PRO A 4 12.79 12.78 24.38
N ARG A 5 12.68 11.53 24.85
CA ARG A 5 12.25 10.42 23.98
C ARG A 5 10.84 10.78 23.50
N ARG A 6 10.69 11.02 22.19
CA ARG A 6 9.36 11.05 21.58
C ARG A 6 8.64 9.75 21.97
N PRO A 7 7.34 9.79 22.29
CA PRO A 7 6.60 8.54 22.50
C PRO A 7 6.76 7.70 21.23
N PHE A 8 7.26 6.49 21.39
CA PHE A 8 7.39 5.54 20.29
C PHE A 8 5.97 5.23 19.83
N VAL A 9 5.60 5.70 18.63
CA VAL A 9 4.30 5.41 18.03
C VAL A 9 4.37 3.97 17.53
N ASP A 10 3.40 3.15 17.92
CA ASP A 10 3.35 1.74 17.52
C ASP A 10 3.28 1.62 16.00
N PRO A 11 4.30 1.04 15.34
CA PRO A 11 4.30 0.85 13.89
C PRO A 11 3.08 0.07 13.39
N ALA A 12 2.54 -0.86 14.19
CA ALA A 12 1.38 -1.65 13.82
C ALA A 12 0.11 -0.78 13.72
N GLU A 13 -0.12 0.09 14.71
CA GLU A 13 -1.25 1.03 14.69
C GLU A 13 -1.09 2.06 13.56
N THR A 14 0.13 2.57 13.36
CA THR A 14 0.42 3.47 12.24
C THR A 14 0.15 2.79 10.89
N ALA A 15 0.56 1.53 10.71
CA ALA A 15 0.26 0.77 9.50
C ALA A 15 -1.25 0.53 9.29
N LYS A 16 -2.03 0.34 10.36
CA LYS A 16 -3.51 0.25 10.27
C LYS A 16 -4.14 1.56 9.83
N HIS A 17 -3.63 2.72 10.27
CA HIS A 17 -4.10 4.01 9.75
C HIS A 17 -3.92 4.12 8.23
N LEU A 18 -2.77 3.67 7.72
CA LEU A 18 -2.56 3.62 6.27
C LEU A 18 -3.50 2.63 5.57
N GLN A 19 -3.73 1.45 6.16
CA GLN A 19 -4.68 0.46 5.64
C GLN A 19 -6.10 1.02 5.53
N TRP A 20 -6.59 1.72 6.57
CA TRP A 20 -7.91 2.35 6.53
C TRP A 20 -7.98 3.45 5.48
N ALA A 21 -6.97 4.32 5.41
CA ALA A 21 -6.90 5.36 4.41
C ALA A 21 -6.85 4.80 2.97
N LEU A 22 -6.19 3.66 2.74
CA LEU A 22 -6.22 2.96 1.45
C LEU A 22 -7.59 2.37 1.13
N ALA A 23 -8.29 1.85 2.14
CA ALA A 23 -9.64 1.32 1.97
C ALA A 23 -10.64 2.42 1.57
N GLU A 24 -10.48 3.65 2.05
CA GLU A 24 -11.27 4.81 1.60
C GLU A 24 -11.09 5.09 0.10
N ASP A 25 -9.90 4.84 -0.44
CA ASP A 25 -9.59 4.94 -1.87
C ASP A 25 -9.92 3.63 -2.65
N GLY A 26 -10.57 2.65 -2.02
CA GLY A 26 -10.97 1.38 -2.64
C GLY A 26 -9.83 0.39 -2.85
N VAL A 27 -8.71 0.54 -2.14
CA VAL A 27 -7.54 -0.33 -2.22
C VAL A 27 -7.49 -1.24 -0.99
N SER A 28 -7.70 -2.54 -1.19
CA SER A 28 -7.51 -3.54 -0.13
C SER A 28 -6.03 -3.77 0.15
N ALA A 29 -5.67 -3.92 1.41
CA ALA A 29 -4.32 -4.19 1.85
C ALA A 29 -4.31 -4.97 3.17
N ASP A 30 -3.24 -5.72 3.41
CA ASP A 30 -3.01 -6.50 4.64
C ASP A 30 -1.89 -5.88 5.48
N VAL A 31 -2.07 -5.88 6.81
CA VAL A 31 -1.04 -5.40 7.76
C VAL A 31 -0.31 -6.57 8.40
N HIS A 32 1.01 -6.51 8.41
CA HIS A 32 1.88 -7.44 9.13
C HIS A 32 2.81 -6.64 10.05
N ALA A 33 3.00 -7.08 11.29
CA ALA A 33 3.85 -6.38 12.25
C ALA A 33 4.75 -7.35 13.02
N GLY A 34 5.95 -6.89 13.38
CA GLY A 34 6.93 -7.63 14.18
C GLY A 34 8.25 -6.88 14.30
N TYR A 35 9.02 -7.16 15.35
CA TYR A 35 10.38 -6.59 15.54
C TYR A 35 10.47 -5.05 15.49
N GLY A 36 9.43 -4.34 15.91
CA GLY A 36 9.40 -2.87 15.86
C GLY A 36 9.23 -2.29 14.46
N LEU A 37 8.74 -3.07 13.50
CA LEU A 37 8.42 -2.67 12.14
C LEU A 37 7.06 -3.23 11.74
N ALA A 38 6.35 -2.50 10.88
CA ALA A 38 5.13 -2.97 10.24
C ALA A 38 5.22 -2.85 8.71
N LEU A 39 4.39 -3.64 8.04
CA LEU A 39 4.30 -3.78 6.59
C LEU A 39 2.83 -3.69 6.21
N VAL A 40 2.54 -2.94 5.15
CA VAL A 40 1.23 -2.91 4.48
C VAL A 40 1.42 -3.52 3.10
N SER A 41 0.93 -4.74 2.93
CA SER A 41 0.93 -5.49 1.68
C SER A 41 -0.24 -5.03 0.83
N VAL A 42 0.02 -4.33 -0.28
CA VAL A 42 -1.02 -3.72 -1.13
C VAL A 42 -1.25 -4.54 -2.39
N TRP A 43 -0.17 -4.89 -3.08
CA TRP A 43 -0.21 -5.65 -4.33
C TRP A 43 1.13 -6.35 -4.58
N VAL A 44 1.18 -7.28 -5.54
CA VAL A 44 2.46 -7.85 -5.97
C VAL A 44 3.40 -6.73 -6.45
N GLY A 45 4.56 -6.62 -5.81
CA GLY A 45 5.54 -5.57 -6.09
C GLY A 45 5.27 -4.22 -5.42
N LEU A 46 4.21 -4.10 -4.59
CA LEU A 46 3.92 -2.91 -3.79
C LEU A 46 3.65 -3.27 -2.32
N VAL A 47 4.69 -3.07 -1.52
CA VAL A 47 4.66 -3.20 -0.06
C VAL A 47 5.13 -1.88 0.54
N VAL A 48 4.41 -1.40 1.55
CA VAL A 48 4.76 -0.18 2.29
C VAL A 48 5.29 -0.58 3.66
N TRP A 49 6.51 -0.16 3.97
CA TRP A 49 7.11 -0.32 5.29
C TRP A 49 6.73 0.85 6.19
N CYS A 50 6.62 0.59 7.49
CA CYS A 50 6.34 1.58 8.51
C CYS A 50 7.12 1.30 9.80
N ASP A 51 7.78 2.32 10.34
CA ASP A 51 8.49 2.29 11.63
C ASP A 51 7.80 3.11 12.73
N GLY A 52 6.57 3.57 12.47
CA GLY A 52 5.80 4.44 13.35
C GLY A 52 5.93 5.94 13.03
N GLU A 53 7.03 6.38 12.39
CA GLU A 53 7.23 7.78 12.02
C GLU A 53 7.15 8.02 10.50
N LEU A 54 7.55 7.04 9.70
CA LEU A 54 7.60 7.14 8.25
C LEU A 54 6.91 5.95 7.60
N TYR A 55 6.31 6.25 6.45
CA TYR A 55 5.99 5.26 5.43
C TYR A 55 7.06 5.31 4.34
N TRP A 56 7.50 4.16 3.84
CA TRP A 56 8.29 4.11 2.61
C TRP A 56 7.95 2.88 1.78
N TRP A 57 8.13 2.99 0.46
CA TRP A 57 7.85 1.91 -0.48
C TRP A 57 8.72 2.05 -1.70
N ARG A 58 8.88 0.95 -2.44
CA ARG A 58 9.60 0.95 -3.72
C ARG A 58 8.71 1.54 -4.80
N THR A 59 9.28 2.43 -5.62
CA THR A 59 8.60 2.98 -6.81
C THR A 59 9.21 2.52 -8.13
N GLY A 60 10.42 1.94 -8.10
CA GLY A 60 11.04 1.45 -9.33
C GLY A 60 12.48 0.96 -9.17
N TRP A 61 13.16 0.87 -10.31
CA TRP A 61 14.59 0.55 -10.43
C TRP A 61 15.26 1.62 -11.28
N ASN A 62 16.36 2.18 -10.78
CA ASN A 62 17.24 3.03 -11.57
C ASN A 62 18.30 2.16 -12.24
N SER A 63 18.23 2.01 -13.57
CA SER A 63 19.15 1.19 -14.36
C SER A 63 20.57 1.76 -14.40
N GLU A 64 20.70 3.08 -14.49
CA GLU A 64 22.00 3.77 -14.53
C GLU A 64 22.79 3.56 -13.23
N ARG A 65 22.11 3.74 -12.10
CA ARG A 65 22.72 3.64 -10.77
C ARG A 65 22.68 2.23 -10.20
N LYS A 66 22.04 1.29 -10.89
CA LYS A 66 21.80 -0.09 -10.46
C LYS A 66 21.23 -0.17 -9.02
N ARG A 67 20.21 0.64 -8.72
CA ARG A 67 19.63 0.77 -7.37
C ARG A 67 18.11 0.88 -7.38
N ILE A 68 17.49 0.40 -6.29
CA ILE A 68 16.05 0.54 -6.03
C ILE A 68 15.74 2.01 -5.71
N ILE A 69 14.62 2.51 -6.27
CA ILE A 69 14.10 3.83 -5.93
C ILE A 69 13.02 3.67 -4.87
N TYR A 70 13.15 4.42 -3.78
CA TYR A 70 12.17 4.47 -2.71
C TYR A 70 11.48 5.83 -2.68
N ALA A 71 10.17 5.81 -2.47
CA ALA A 71 9.42 6.96 -2.00
C ALA A 71 9.23 6.85 -0.48
N ARG A 72 9.08 8.01 0.17
CA ARG A 72 8.82 8.12 1.61
C ARG A 72 7.78 9.20 1.90
N HIS A 73 7.05 9.05 3.00
CA HIS A 73 6.08 10.02 3.50
C HIS A 73 6.01 9.99 5.03
N SER A 74 5.65 11.12 5.65
CA SER A 74 5.40 11.17 7.11
C SER A 74 4.20 10.31 7.49
N ALA A 75 4.29 9.64 8.65
CA ALA A 75 3.19 8.93 9.27
C ALA A 75 2.08 9.84 9.81
N GLU A 76 2.39 11.12 10.02
CA GLU A 76 1.45 12.13 10.55
C GLU A 76 0.28 12.44 9.59
N ASP A 77 0.44 12.15 8.29
CA ASP A 77 -0.60 12.34 7.27
C ASP A 77 -0.78 11.04 6.47
N PRO A 78 -1.50 10.06 7.05
CA PRO A 78 -1.73 8.75 6.42
C PRO A 78 -2.60 8.86 5.17
N LEU A 79 -3.52 9.83 5.10
CA LEU A 79 -4.39 10.05 3.93
C LEU A 79 -3.57 10.43 2.70
N ARG A 80 -2.61 11.35 2.83
CA ARG A 80 -1.74 11.72 1.71
C ARG A 80 -0.77 10.61 1.34
N ALA A 81 -0.29 9.84 2.30
CA ALA A 81 0.49 8.64 2.02
C ALA A 81 -0.34 7.62 1.21
N ALA A 82 -1.57 7.34 1.64
CA ALA A 82 -2.50 6.43 0.97
C ALA A 82 -2.75 6.84 -0.48
N ARG A 83 -3.09 8.10 -0.74
CA ARG A 83 -3.30 8.60 -2.12
C ARG A 83 -2.10 8.38 -3.03
N ARG A 84 -0.88 8.58 -2.52
CA ARG A 84 0.35 8.35 -3.29
C ARG A 84 0.57 6.86 -3.58
N VAL A 85 0.26 6.01 -2.62
CA VAL A 85 0.33 4.56 -2.77
C VAL A 85 -0.77 4.05 -3.72
N ALA A 86 -1.98 4.57 -3.63
CA ALA A 86 -3.10 4.26 -4.52
C ALA A 86 -2.80 4.65 -5.97
N PHE A 87 -2.15 5.80 -6.20
CA PHE A 87 -1.66 6.18 -7.52
C PHE A 87 -0.64 5.16 -8.05
N GLN A 88 0.34 4.77 -7.24
CA GLN A 88 1.34 3.77 -7.62
C GLN A 88 0.70 2.39 -7.89
N TYR A 89 -0.30 2.01 -7.10
CA TYR A 89 -1.09 0.79 -7.29
C TYR A 89 -1.82 0.80 -8.63
N ALA A 90 -2.49 1.90 -8.98
CA ALA A 90 -3.17 2.05 -10.26
C ALA A 90 -2.20 1.92 -11.45
N GLU A 91 -1.01 2.52 -11.35
CA GLU A 91 0.01 2.39 -12.40
C GLU A 91 0.55 0.95 -12.52
N LEU A 92 0.80 0.26 -11.40
CA LEU A 92 1.22 -1.15 -11.41
C LEU A 92 0.14 -2.05 -12.01
N ARG A 93 -1.13 -1.81 -11.70
CA ARG A 93 -2.28 -2.55 -12.27
C ARG A 93 -2.38 -2.39 -13.79
N LYS A 94 -2.04 -1.23 -14.34
CA LYS A 94 -2.00 -1.00 -15.79
C LYS A 94 -0.85 -1.76 -16.46
N MET A 95 0.32 -1.81 -15.82
CA MET A 95 1.51 -2.49 -16.36
C MET A 95 1.45 -4.02 -16.25
N HIS A 96 0.71 -4.53 -15.26
CA HIS A 96 0.52 -5.95 -15.04
C HIS A 96 -0.97 -6.32 -15.17
N PRO A 97 -1.53 -6.28 -16.40
CA PRO A 97 -2.90 -6.73 -16.61
C PRO A 97 -3.03 -8.19 -16.15
N LEU A 98 -4.20 -8.53 -15.61
CA LEU A 98 -4.49 -9.91 -15.23
C LEU A 98 -4.20 -10.82 -16.43
N SER A 99 -3.61 -11.98 -16.17
CA SER A 99 -3.51 -12.99 -17.22
C SER A 99 -4.92 -13.31 -17.74
N GLY A 100 -5.04 -13.64 -19.02
CA GLY A 100 -6.35 -13.90 -19.63
C GLY A 100 -7.18 -14.95 -18.87
N VAL A 101 -6.50 -15.90 -18.24
CA VAL A 101 -7.10 -16.95 -17.38
C VAL A 101 -7.76 -16.34 -16.14
N ILE A 102 -7.08 -15.45 -15.42
CA ILE A 102 -7.64 -14.81 -14.21
C ILE A 102 -8.76 -13.83 -14.60
N SER A 103 -8.60 -13.11 -15.71
CA SER A 103 -9.61 -12.17 -16.21
C SER A 103 -10.95 -12.85 -16.53
N ALA A 104 -10.90 -14.06 -17.10
CA ALA A 104 -12.10 -14.86 -17.41
C ALA A 104 -12.85 -15.26 -16.12
N VAL A 105 -12.13 -15.74 -15.11
CA VAL A 105 -12.72 -16.14 -13.81
C VAL A 105 -13.37 -14.95 -13.09
N VAL A 106 -12.73 -13.77 -13.10
CA VAL A 106 -13.30 -12.55 -12.49
C VAL A 106 -14.57 -12.12 -13.20
N SER A 107 -14.62 -12.24 -14.53
CA SER A 107 -15.81 -11.87 -15.33
C SER A 107 -17.01 -12.78 -15.06
N GLU A 108 -16.80 -14.07 -14.79
CA GLU A 108 -17.87 -15.03 -14.47
C GLU A 108 -18.50 -14.80 -13.10
N THR A 109 -17.79 -14.15 -12.16
CA THR A 109 -18.33 -13.86 -10.81
C THR A 109 -19.24 -12.63 -10.72
N LYS A 110 -19.46 -11.89 -11.81
CA LYS A 110 -20.44 -10.79 -11.82
C LYS A 110 -21.86 -11.37 -11.96
N PRO A 111 -22.76 -11.24 -10.97
CA PRO A 111 -24.12 -11.71 -11.15
C PRO A 111 -24.77 -10.90 -12.28
N ALA A 112 -25.34 -11.60 -13.26
CA ALA A 112 -26.23 -11.01 -14.24
C ALA A 112 -27.32 -10.26 -13.45
N SER A 113 -27.35 -8.93 -13.51
CA SER A 113 -28.46 -8.18 -12.96
C SER A 113 -29.69 -8.54 -13.79
N GLY A 114 -30.47 -9.48 -13.27
CA GLY A 114 -31.76 -9.84 -13.80
C GLY A 114 -32.66 -8.61 -13.73
N ASN A 115 -33.15 -8.22 -14.90
CA ASN A 115 -34.22 -7.24 -15.05
C ASN A 115 -35.53 -7.85 -14.51
N PRO A 116 -36.28 -7.22 -13.60
CA PRO A 116 -37.68 -7.52 -13.46
C PRO A 116 -38.50 -6.71 -14.46
N LEU A 117 -39.56 -7.36 -14.96
CA LEU A 117 -40.60 -6.86 -15.85
C LEU A 117 -41.31 -5.62 -15.31
#